data_AF-A0A8E2EBZ0-F1
#
_entry.id   AF-A0A8E2EBZ0-F1
#
_cell.length_a   1.000
_cell.length_b   1.000
_cell.length_c   1.000
_cell.angle_alpha   90.00
_cell.angle_beta   90.00
_cell.angle_gamma   90.00
#
_symmetry.space_group_name_H-M   'P 1'
#
loop_
_entity.id
_entity.type
_entity.pdbx_description
1 polymer ?
#
loop_
_entity_poly.entity_id
_entity_poly.type
_entity_poly.pdbx_seq_one_letter_code
_entity_poly.pdbx_strand_id
1 'polypeptide(L)'
;VDGGGARGLSTLYILKFIMQGLEDAEEPCVPRPLRPCNYFDLIAGTSSGGLIAIMLGVFQMTIQQCIEKWEKLAPDIFPKKT
;
A
#
# COMPACT_ATOMS: atom_id res chain seq x y z
N VAL A 1 -9.85 -0.69 -0.59
CA VAL A 1 -9.09 0.60 -0.47
C VAL A 1 -9.90 1.70 -1.12
N ASP A 2 -10.37 2.66 -0.35
CA ASP A 2 -11.26 3.71 -0.87
C ASP A 2 -10.47 4.90 -1.43
N GLY A 3 -11.08 5.56 -2.41
CA GLY A 3 -10.50 6.73 -3.08
C GLY A 3 -10.61 7.98 -2.22
N GLY A 4 -9.51 8.71 -2.04
CA GLY A 4 -9.46 9.94 -1.24
C GLY A 4 -8.54 11.04 -1.79
N GLY A 5 -7.98 10.84 -2.99
CA GLY A 5 -6.97 11.72 -3.58
C GLY A 5 -5.61 11.54 -2.89
N ALA A 6 -4.92 12.65 -2.58
CA ALA A 6 -3.66 12.65 -1.82
C ALA A 6 -3.76 11.97 -0.45
N ARG A 7 -4.98 11.82 0.11
CA ARG A 7 -5.24 11.08 1.36
C ARG A 7 -4.97 9.57 1.28
N GLY A 8 -4.59 9.03 0.12
CA GLY A 8 -4.16 7.62 -0.01
C GLY A 8 -3.02 7.22 0.94
N LEU A 9 -2.20 8.17 1.38
CA LEU A 9 -1.14 7.93 2.38
C LEU A 9 -1.68 7.42 3.72
N SER A 10 -2.82 7.90 4.20
CA SER A 10 -3.37 7.44 5.48
C SER A 10 -3.73 5.96 5.42
N THR A 11 -4.28 5.51 4.29
CA THR A 11 -4.63 4.09 4.08
C THR A 11 -3.38 3.22 4.01
N LEU A 12 -2.32 3.70 3.34
CA LEU A 12 -1.04 2.99 3.30
C LEU A 12 -0.39 2.86 4.69
N TYR A 13 -0.48 3.88 5.54
CA TYR A 13 0.04 3.80 6.92
C TYR A 13 -0.79 2.90 7.82
N ILE A 14 -2.11 2.88 7.68
CA ILE A 14 -2.96 1.90 8.38
C ILE A 14 -2.59 0.48 7.95
N LEU A 15 -2.44 0.25 6.64
CA LEU A 15 -2.05 -1.05 6.12
C LEU A 15 -0.62 -1.43 6.57
N LYS A 16 0.30 -0.46 6.67
CA LYS A 16 1.64 -0.66 7.23
C LYS A 16 1.59 -1.18 8.66
N PHE A 17 0.77 -0.54 9.50
CA PHE A 17 0.60 -0.96 10.89
C PHE A 17 0.05 -2.40 10.99
N ILE A 18 -0.95 -2.74 10.16
CA ILE A 18 -1.50 -4.10 10.12
C ILE A 18 -0.43 -5.12 9.70
N MET A 19 0.30 -4.84 8.62
CA MET A 19 1.36 -5.73 8.12
C MET A 19 2.52 -5.89 9.11
N GLN A 20 2.85 -4.85 9.88
CA GLN A 20 3.83 -4.94 10.96
C GLN A 20 3.36 -5.88 12.09
N GLY A 21 2.09 -5.79 12.48
CA GLY A 21 1.52 -6.74 13.44
C GLY A 21 1.56 -8.20 12.94
N LEU A 22 1.42 -8.42 11.63
CA LEU A 22 1.62 -9.74 11.03
C LEU A 22 3.10 -10.15 11.05
N GLU A 23 4.02 -9.25 10.73
CA GLU A 23 5.46 -9.51 10.79
C GLU A 23 5.94 -9.96 12.17
N ASP A 24 5.36 -9.40 13.22
CA ASP A 24 5.65 -9.72 14.63
C ASP A 24 5.05 -11.06 15.06
N ALA A 25 3.92 -11.47 14.46
CA ALA A 25 3.24 -12.72 14.75
C ALA A 25 3.77 -13.91 13.93
N GLU A 26 4.46 -13.64 12.83
CA GLU A 26 5.02 -14.65 11.94
C GLU A 26 6.31 -15.27 12.46
N GLU A 27 6.50 -16.55 12.10
CA GLU A 27 7.69 -17.29 12.48
C GLU A 27 8.98 -16.61 11.97
N PRO A 28 10.11 -16.72 12.70
CA PRO A 28 11.38 -16.11 12.28
C PRO A 28 11.88 -16.57 10.90
N CYS A 29 11.47 -17.75 10.45
CA CYS A 29 11.85 -18.32 9.16
C CYS A 29 11.11 -17.68 7.96
N VAL A 30 10.04 -16.91 8.19
CA VAL A 30 9.30 -16.24 7.12
C VAL A 30 10.13 -15.07 6.56
N PRO A 31 10.38 -15.03 5.23
CA PRO A 31 11.12 -13.93 4.62
C PRO A 31 10.43 -12.58 4.80
N ARG A 32 11.20 -11.58 5.25
CA ARG A 32 10.75 -10.19 5.44
C ARG A 32 11.41 -9.26 4.39
N PRO A 33 10.79 -8.12 4.05
CA PRO A 33 9.47 -7.66 4.51
C PRO A 33 8.31 -8.44 3.88
N LEU A 34 7.19 -8.54 4.59
CA LEU A 34 6.00 -9.21 4.07
C LEU A 34 5.40 -8.44 2.90
N ARG A 35 4.85 -9.19 1.95
CA ARG A 35 4.14 -8.64 0.80
C ARG A 35 2.63 -8.81 1.00
N PRO A 36 1.82 -7.75 0.88
CA PRO A 36 0.38 -7.86 1.05
C PRO A 36 -0.28 -8.91 0.16
N CYS A 37 0.21 -9.12 -1.06
CA CYS A 37 -0.31 -10.14 -1.98
C CYS A 37 -0.17 -11.58 -1.47
N ASN A 38 0.67 -11.84 -0.46
CA ASN A 38 0.79 -13.16 0.16
C ASN A 38 -0.23 -13.39 1.30
N TYR A 39 -0.88 -12.33 1.77
CA TYR A 39 -1.78 -12.35 2.92
C TYR A 39 -3.23 -11.99 2.58
N PHE A 40 -3.44 -11.32 1.44
CA PHE A 40 -4.77 -10.95 0.97
C PHE A 40 -5.06 -11.66 -0.35
N ASP A 41 -6.05 -12.56 -0.34
CA ASP A 41 -6.52 -13.25 -1.55
C ASP A 41 -7.08 -12.29 -2.61
N LEU A 42 -7.58 -11.14 -2.15
CA LEU A 42 -8.13 -10.09 -2.99
C LEU A 42 -7.64 -8.71 -2.51
N ILE A 43 -7.03 -7.97 -3.42
CA ILE A 43 -6.69 -6.56 -3.23
C ILE A 43 -7.52 -5.74 -4.20
N ALA A 44 -8.48 -4.98 -3.68
CA ALA A 44 -9.37 -4.15 -4.46
C ALA A 44 -9.33 -2.68 -4.00
N GLY A 45 -9.51 -1.77 -4.94
CA GLY A 45 -9.64 -0.34 -4.63
C GLY A 45 -10.24 0.47 -5.76
N THR A 46 -10.79 1.63 -5.40
CA THR A 46 -11.50 2.53 -6.31
C THR A 46 -10.76 3.88 -6.39
N SER A 47 -10.69 4.48 -7.59
CA SER A 47 -9.96 5.75 -7.82
C SER A 47 -8.49 5.66 -7.38
N SER A 48 -7.99 6.54 -6.49
CA SER A 48 -6.62 6.47 -5.95
C SER A 48 -6.31 5.11 -5.29
N GLY A 49 -7.33 4.46 -4.71
CA GLY A 49 -7.21 3.13 -4.15
C GLY A 49 -6.96 2.03 -5.20
N GLY A 50 -7.38 2.24 -6.45
CA GLY A 50 -7.12 1.31 -7.54
C GLY A 50 -5.64 1.29 -7.95
N LEU A 51 -4.98 2.46 -7.96
CA LEU A 51 -3.54 2.54 -8.18
C LEU A 51 -2.76 1.83 -7.08
N ILE A 52 -3.17 2.02 -5.82
CA ILE A 52 -2.61 1.29 -4.66
C ILE A 52 -2.83 -0.22 -4.82
N ALA A 53 -4.03 -0.65 -5.23
CA ALA A 53 -4.33 -2.06 -5.45
C ALA A 53 -3.43 -2.69 -6.53
N ILE A 54 -3.16 -1.97 -7.62
CA ILE A 54 -2.23 -2.41 -8.67
C ILE A 54 -0.79 -2.51 -8.12
N MET A 55 -0.32 -1.52 -7.36
CA MET A 55 1.01 -1.53 -6.76
C MET A 55 1.23 -2.71 -5.82
N LEU A 56 0.26 -2.99 -4.96
CA LEU A 56 0.37 -4.06 -3.95
C LEU A 56 0.05 -5.45 -4.51
N GLY A 57 -0.90 -5.56 -5.44
CA GLY A 57 -1.36 -6.85 -5.99
C GLY A 57 -0.64 -7.28 -7.25
N VAL A 58 -0.53 -6.40 -8.24
CA VAL A 58 0.05 -6.73 -9.56
C VAL A 58 1.56 -6.61 -9.54
N PHE A 59 2.08 -5.48 -9.04
CA PHE A 59 3.53 -5.29 -8.90
C PHE A 59 4.09 -5.93 -7.62
N GLN A 60 3.22 -6.52 -6.79
CA GLN A 60 3.57 -7.24 -5.57
C GLN A 60 4.47 -6.42 -4.63
N MET A 61 4.35 -5.09 -4.64
CA MET A 61 5.22 -4.21 -3.86
C MET A 61 5.01 -4.45 -2.36
N THR A 62 6.09 -4.27 -1.59
CA THR A 62 5.96 -4.17 -0.13
C THR A 62 5.24 -2.87 0.23
N ILE A 63 4.68 -2.78 1.44
CA ILE A 63 4.01 -1.54 1.86
C ILE A 63 4.96 -0.34 1.82
N GLN A 64 6.21 -0.54 2.24
CA GLN A 64 7.22 0.52 2.24
C GLN A 64 7.52 1.03 0.83
N GLN A 65 7.70 0.11 -0.13
CA GLN A 65 7.89 0.47 -1.55
C GLN A 65 6.68 1.23 -2.11
N CYS A 66 5.47 0.81 -1.76
CA CYS A 66 4.26 1.47 -2.22
C CYS A 66 4.14 2.90 -1.66
N ILE A 67 4.51 3.13 -0.39
CA ILE A 67 4.53 4.47 0.22
C ILE A 67 5.52 5.38 -0.52
N GLU A 68 6.76 4.94 -0.69
CA GLU A 68 7.81 5.73 -1.37
C GLU A 68 7.43 6.06 -2.82
N LYS A 69 6.77 5.11 -3.50
CA LYS A 69 6.27 5.34 -4.86
C LYS A 69 5.08 6.31 -4.87
N TRP A 70 4.17 6.16 -3.91
CA TRP A 70 3.01 7.05 -3.78
C TRP A 70 3.42 8.49 -3.47
N GLU A 71 4.37 8.71 -2.58
CA GLU A 71 4.88 10.05 -2.23
C GLU A 71 5.47 10.78 -3.44
N LYS A 72 6.09 10.04 -4.36
CA LYS A 72 6.63 10.59 -5.61
C LYS A 72 5.55 10.84 -6.66
N LEU A 73 4.58 9.94 -6.76
CA LEU A 73 3.57 9.96 -7.83
C LEU A 73 2.37 10.86 -7.51
N ALA A 74 1.97 10.94 -6.24
CA ALA A 74 0.77 11.66 -5.82
C ALA A 74 0.79 13.17 -6.14
N PRO A 75 1.93 13.90 -6.03
CA PRO A 75 1.99 15.31 -6.42
C PRO A 75 1.69 15.55 -7.91
N ASP A 76 2.12 14.64 -8.78
CA ASP A 76 1.91 14.72 -10.22
C ASP A 76 0.47 14.36 -10.61
N ILE A 77 -0.15 13.42 -9.90
CA ILE A 77 -1.55 13.00 -10.13
C ILE A 77 -2.53 14.03 -9.53
N PHE A 78 -2.20 14.58 -8.36
CA PHE A 78 -3.05 15.51 -7.61
C PHE A 78 -2.33 16.83 -7.35
N PRO A 79 -2.04 17.62 -8.40
CA PRO A 79 -1.40 18.91 -8.22
C PRO A 79 -2.30 19.82 -7.38
N LYS A 80 -1.70 20.59 -6.47
CA LYS A 80 -2.42 21.67 -5.79
C LYS A 80 -2.93 22.65 -6.84
N LYS A 81 -4.25 22.84 -6.90
CA LYS A 81 -4.81 23.97 -7.66
C LYS A 81 -4.46 25.25 -6.90
N THR A 82 -3.63 26.08 -7.53
CA THR A 82 -3.33 27.45 -7.14
C THR A 82 -4.55 28.34 -7.30
#